data_AF-X6I120-F1
#
_entry.id   AF-X6I120-F1
#
_cell.length_a   1.000
_cell.length_b   1.000
_cell.length_c   1.000
_cell.angle_alpha   90.00
_cell.angle_beta   90.00
_cell.angle_gamma   90.00
#
_symmetry.space_group_name_H-M   'P 1'
#
loop_
_entity.id
_entity.type
_entity.pdbx_description
1 polymer ?
#
loop_
_entity_poly.entity_id
_entity_poly.type
_entity_poly.pdbx_seq_one_letter_code
_entity_poly.pdbx_strand_id
1 'polypeptide(L)'
;MTKLKLAKRVASIVVYGHVLLFLYGLVVMLVSGYDRQDTFQMILMGSPLLAMVALAAYRFMADLPPQDASGPVDPAWSTMSTTVTLAFLLALFATYSMAMFNTSIQSSVLKFITGAIETALGGYLGVNRDTLFPDNTKAS
;
A
#
# COMPACT_ATOMS: atom_id res chain seq x y z
N MET A 1 12.87 17.59 -4.55
CA MET A 1 11.86 17.11 -3.57
C MET A 1 12.61 16.63 -2.32
N THR A 2 12.17 16.97 -1.11
CA THR A 2 12.86 16.55 0.13
C THR A 2 12.49 15.10 0.50
N LYS A 3 13.32 14.42 1.31
CA LYS A 3 13.02 13.04 1.75
C LYS A 3 11.69 12.99 2.49
N LEU A 4 11.42 14.02 3.29
CA LEU A 4 10.15 14.19 3.99
C LEU A 4 8.95 14.27 3.06
N LYS A 5 9.05 15.03 1.97
CA LYS A 5 7.97 15.15 0.97
C LYS A 5 7.73 13.82 0.24
N LEU A 6 8.78 13.04 -0.03
CA LEU A 6 8.64 11.70 -0.62
C LEU A 6 7.95 10.72 0.34
N ALA A 7 8.40 10.68 1.58
CA ALA A 7 7.80 9.89 2.65
C ALA A 7 6.28 10.13 2.77
N LYS A 8 5.89 11.41 2.91
CA LYS A 8 4.48 11.82 3.00
C LYS A 8 3.71 11.41 1.74
N ARG A 9 4.30 11.57 0.55
CA ARG A 9 3.65 11.18 -0.71
C ARG A 9 3.40 9.68 -0.78
N VAL A 10 4.43 8.86 -0.55
CA VAL A 10 4.30 7.38 -0.58
C VAL A 10 3.32 6.92 0.48
N ALA A 11 3.44 7.41 1.72
CA ALA A 11 2.50 7.09 2.80
C ALA A 11 1.06 7.45 2.43
N SER A 12 0.82 8.65 1.88
CA SER A 12 -0.51 9.07 1.43
C SER A 12 -1.06 8.17 0.33
N ILE A 13 -0.23 7.80 -0.67
CA ILE A 13 -0.62 6.90 -1.76
C ILE A 13 -1.04 5.54 -1.20
N VAL A 14 -0.26 4.97 -0.28
CA VAL A 14 -0.55 3.65 0.26
C VAL A 14 -1.79 3.68 1.15
N VAL A 15 -1.94 4.67 2.03
CA VAL A 15 -3.11 4.82 2.90
C VAL A 15 -4.38 5.06 2.07
N TYR A 16 -4.41 6.10 1.23
CA TYR A 16 -5.59 6.38 0.41
C TYR A 16 -5.87 5.25 -0.59
N GLY A 17 -4.82 4.67 -1.19
CA GLY A 17 -4.92 3.55 -2.12
C GLY A 17 -5.57 2.33 -1.49
N HIS A 18 -5.18 1.94 -0.28
CA HIS A 18 -5.80 0.80 0.41
C HIS A 18 -7.19 1.12 0.96
N VAL A 19 -7.47 2.36 1.41
CA VAL A 19 -8.85 2.76 1.76
C VAL A 19 -9.75 2.66 0.53
N LEU A 20 -9.30 3.14 -0.63
CA LEU A 20 -10.03 2.99 -1.88
C LEU A 20 -10.16 1.52 -2.29
N LEU A 21 -9.10 0.72 -2.12
CA LEU A 21 -9.14 -0.72 -2.41
C LEU A 21 -10.15 -1.45 -1.52
N PHE A 22 -10.23 -1.07 -0.24
CA PHE A 22 -11.20 -1.62 0.71
C PHE A 22 -12.64 -1.26 0.28
N LEU A 23 -12.90 0.01 -0.02
CA LEU A 23 -14.21 0.46 -0.52
C LEU A 23 -14.56 -0.22 -1.86
N TYR A 24 -13.60 -0.34 -2.76
CA TYR A 24 -13.78 -1.04 -4.03
C TYR A 24 -14.08 -2.53 -3.82
N GLY A 25 -13.38 -3.18 -2.90
CA GLY A 25 -13.66 -4.54 -2.50
C GLY A 25 -15.09 -4.72 -1.97
N LEU A 26 -15.62 -3.78 -1.20
CA LEU A 26 -17.03 -3.81 -0.78
C LEU A 26 -17.99 -3.73 -1.98
N VAL A 27 -17.68 -2.91 -3.00
CA VAL A 27 -18.46 -2.88 -4.25
C VAL A 27 -18.37 -4.22 -4.97
N VAL A 28 -17.17 -4.81 -5.09
CA VAL A 28 -16.96 -6.13 -5.69
C VAL A 28 -17.75 -7.20 -4.92
N MET A 29 -17.83 -7.14 -3.59
CA MET A 29 -18.62 -8.06 -2.79
C MET A 29 -20.13 -7.99 -3.12
N LEU A 30 -20.64 -6.81 -3.49
CA LEU A 30 -22.05 -6.62 -3.84
C LEU A 30 -22.38 -7.10 -5.26
N VAL A 31 -21.41 -7.05 -6.18
CA VAL A 31 -21.63 -7.30 -7.62
C VAL A 31 -21.06 -8.62 -8.11
N SER A 32 -20.02 -9.16 -7.45
CA SER A 32 -19.37 -10.39 -7.91
C SER A 32 -20.25 -11.63 -7.71
N GLY A 33 -20.06 -12.60 -8.59
CA GLY A 33 -20.71 -13.91 -8.49
C GLY A 33 -20.03 -14.89 -7.52
N TYR A 34 -18.99 -14.45 -6.80
CA TYR A 34 -18.28 -15.28 -5.82
C TYR A 34 -18.99 -15.31 -4.47
N ASP A 35 -18.64 -16.30 -3.65
CA ASP A 35 -19.10 -16.33 -2.27
C ASP A 35 -18.67 -15.05 -1.54
N ARG A 36 -19.61 -14.46 -0.81
CA ARG A 36 -19.37 -13.26 0.00
C ARG A 36 -18.30 -13.51 1.04
N GLN A 37 -18.20 -14.73 1.58
CA GLN A 37 -17.14 -15.08 2.55
C GLN A 37 -15.75 -15.01 1.92
N ASP A 38 -15.61 -15.47 0.67
CA ASP A 38 -14.34 -15.44 -0.06
C ASP A 38 -13.91 -14.02 -0.40
N THR A 39 -14.87 -13.20 -0.83
CA THR A 39 -14.63 -11.80 -1.16
C THR A 39 -14.30 -11.00 0.09
N PHE A 40 -15.00 -11.25 1.19
CA PHE A 40 -14.71 -10.61 2.48
C PHE A 40 -13.32 -10.98 3.01
N GLN A 41 -12.91 -12.24 2.87
CA GLN A 41 -11.55 -12.66 3.20
C GLN A 41 -10.49 -11.93 2.35
N MET A 42 -10.70 -11.79 1.04
CA MET A 42 -9.78 -11.00 0.19
C MET A 42 -9.66 -9.55 0.66
N ILE A 43 -10.78 -8.92 1.03
CA ILE A 43 -10.80 -7.54 1.54
C ILE A 43 -10.02 -7.44 2.85
N LEU A 44 -10.23 -8.40 3.75
CA LEU A 44 -9.55 -8.43 5.04
C LEU A 44 -8.06 -8.72 4.93
N MET A 45 -7.59 -9.41 3.88
CA MET A 45 -6.15 -9.67 3.68
C MET A 45 -5.34 -8.38 3.50
N GLY A 46 -5.92 -7.32 2.95
CA GLY A 46 -5.25 -6.02 2.81
C GLY A 46 -5.27 -5.12 4.05
N SER A 47 -6.04 -5.48 5.08
CA SER A 47 -6.16 -4.70 6.30
C SER A 47 -4.89 -4.64 7.18
N PRO A 48 -4.06 -5.70 7.30
CA PRO A 48 -2.82 -5.65 8.06
C PRO A 48 -1.78 -4.74 7.41
N LEU A 49 -1.71 -4.72 6.07
CA LEU A 49 -0.79 -3.84 5.34
C LEU A 49 -1.22 -2.38 5.50
N LEU A 50 -2.53 -2.10 5.39
CA LEU A 50 -3.09 -0.79 5.72
C LEU A 50 -2.73 -0.37 7.15
N ALA A 51 -2.90 -1.26 8.14
CA ALA A 51 -2.62 -0.98 9.54
C ALA A 51 -1.12 -0.69 9.78
N MET A 52 -0.23 -1.50 9.20
CA MET A 52 1.23 -1.32 9.28
C MET A 52 1.67 0.02 8.69
N VAL A 53 1.12 0.38 7.52
CA VAL A 53 1.45 1.64 6.86
C VAL A 53 0.86 2.82 7.61
N ALA A 54 -0.37 2.71 8.12
CA ALA A 54 -0.97 3.74 8.96
C ALA A 54 -0.15 3.98 10.24
N LEU A 55 0.33 2.92 10.89
CA LEU A 55 1.24 2.99 12.04
C LEU A 55 2.57 3.63 11.69
N ALA A 56 3.19 3.25 10.57
CA ALA A 56 4.44 3.83 10.11
C ALA A 56 4.27 5.33 9.78
N ALA A 57 3.18 5.68 9.09
CA ALA A 57 2.85 7.07 8.76
C ALA A 57 2.55 7.89 10.03
N TYR A 58 1.80 7.33 10.99
CA TYR A 58 1.48 7.99 12.26
C TYR A 58 2.73 8.25 13.10
N ARG A 59 3.61 7.24 13.25
CA ARG A 59 4.91 7.41 13.93
C ARG A 59 5.75 8.49 13.26
N PHE A 60 5.82 8.47 11.93
CA PHE A 60 6.55 9.47 11.18
C PHE A 60 5.99 10.90 11.33
N MET A 61 4.66 11.05 11.45
CA MET A 61 4.04 12.36 11.74
C MET A 61 4.24 12.81 13.18
N ALA A 62 4.27 11.88 14.14
CA ALA A 62 4.48 12.18 15.56
C ALA A 62 5.91 12.61 15.87
N ASP A 63 6.91 12.03 15.19
CA ASP A 63 8.34 12.28 15.41
C ASP A 63 8.91 13.44 14.56
N LEU A 64 8.08 14.15 13.82
CA LEU A 64 8.51 15.15 12.84
C LEU A 64 8.97 16.46 13.53
N PRO A 65 10.27 16.84 13.50
CA PRO A 65 10.68 18.13 14.00
C PRO A 65 10.09 19.24 13.12
N PRO A 66 9.77 20.42 13.68
CA PRO A 66 9.07 21.50 12.97
C PRO A 66 9.86 22.11 11.79
N GLN A 67 11.10 21.67 11.54
CA GLN A 67 11.92 22.10 10.41
C GLN A 67 12.36 20.89 9.56
N ASP A 68 12.07 20.96 8.26
CA ASP A 68 12.42 19.96 7.24
C ASP A 68 13.95 19.99 7.01
N ALA A 69 14.72 19.40 7.92
CA ALA A 69 16.18 19.28 7.83
C ALA A 69 16.64 18.20 6.82
N SER A 70 15.69 17.60 6.09
CA SER A 70 15.98 16.49 5.19
C SER A 70 16.53 16.99 3.84
N GLY A 71 17.71 16.50 3.46
CA GLY A 71 18.35 16.84 2.18
C GLY A 71 17.50 16.48 0.95
N PRO A 72 17.81 17.07 -0.22
CA PRO A 72 17.10 16.77 -1.47
C PRO A 72 17.25 15.29 -1.85
N VAL A 73 16.17 14.70 -2.36
CA VAL A 73 16.13 13.35 -2.93
C VAL A 73 16.46 13.39 -4.40
N ASP A 74 17.16 12.37 -4.88
CA ASP A 74 17.33 12.10 -6.30
C ASP A 74 15.96 12.04 -7.02
N PRO A 75 15.73 12.89 -8.03
CA PRO A 75 14.51 12.88 -8.83
C PRO A 75 14.17 11.51 -9.41
N ALA A 76 15.18 10.72 -9.81
CA ALA A 76 14.97 9.38 -10.35
C ALA A 76 14.42 8.44 -9.29
N TRP A 77 15.01 8.44 -8.08
CA TRP A 77 14.53 7.66 -6.94
C TRP A 77 13.10 8.05 -6.54
N SER A 78 12.80 9.34 -6.45
CA SER A 78 11.45 9.83 -6.13
C SER A 78 10.40 9.32 -7.13
N THR A 79 10.74 9.33 -8.42
CA THR A 79 9.85 8.87 -9.49
C THR A 79 9.68 7.35 -9.40
N MET A 80 10.78 6.61 -9.26
CA MET A 80 10.77 5.16 -9.14
C MET A 80 9.92 4.68 -7.96
N SER A 81 10.14 5.21 -6.76
CA SER A 81 9.37 4.82 -5.56
C SER A 81 7.88 5.12 -5.71
N THR A 82 7.53 6.27 -6.31
CA THR A 82 6.13 6.63 -6.54
C THR A 82 5.49 5.67 -7.56
N THR A 83 6.15 5.42 -8.69
CA THR A 83 5.63 4.55 -9.76
C THR A 83 5.50 3.11 -9.31
N VAL A 84 6.48 2.57 -8.59
CA VAL A 84 6.43 1.19 -8.06
C VAL A 84 5.27 1.03 -7.08
N THR A 85 5.09 1.97 -6.16
CA THR A 85 3.99 1.95 -5.19
C THR A 85 2.63 1.99 -5.90
N LEU A 86 2.47 2.85 -6.91
CA LEU A 86 1.26 2.92 -7.72
C LEU A 86 1.02 1.64 -8.52
N ALA A 87 2.06 1.05 -9.10
CA ALA A 87 1.95 -0.18 -9.86
C ALA A 87 1.44 -1.35 -9.00
N PHE A 88 1.94 -1.48 -7.76
CA PHE A 88 1.43 -2.47 -6.81
C PHE A 88 -0.04 -2.26 -6.47
N LEU A 89 -0.45 -1.02 -6.19
CA LEU A 89 -1.86 -0.71 -5.93
C LEU A 89 -2.74 -1.03 -7.15
N LEU A 90 -2.33 -0.63 -8.35
CA LEU A 90 -3.05 -0.94 -9.58
C LEU A 90 -3.17 -2.45 -9.82
N ALA A 91 -2.14 -3.22 -9.49
CA ALA A 91 -2.18 -4.68 -9.57
C ALA A 91 -3.22 -5.28 -8.60
N LEU A 92 -3.36 -4.74 -7.39
CA LEU A 92 -4.41 -5.14 -6.45
C LEU A 92 -5.82 -4.81 -7.00
N PHE A 93 -6.02 -3.59 -7.51
CA PHE A 93 -7.28 -3.20 -8.16
C PHE A 93 -7.62 -4.10 -9.36
N ALA A 94 -6.62 -4.44 -10.18
CA ALA A 94 -6.79 -5.36 -11.30
C ALA A 94 -7.22 -6.76 -10.82
N THR A 95 -6.60 -7.27 -9.75
CA THR A 95 -6.94 -8.58 -9.16
C THR A 95 -8.38 -8.59 -8.63
N TYR A 96 -8.80 -7.52 -7.96
CA TYR A 96 -10.19 -7.37 -7.48
C TYR A 96 -11.18 -7.24 -8.64
N SER A 97 -10.79 -6.58 -9.72
CA SER A 97 -11.62 -6.46 -10.93
C SER A 97 -11.77 -7.80 -11.64
N MET A 98 -10.74 -8.66 -11.62
CA MET A 98 -10.86 -10.03 -12.13
C MET A 98 -11.89 -10.84 -11.35
N ALA A 99 -12.01 -10.63 -10.03
CA ALA A 99 -13.09 -11.21 -9.23
C ALA A 99 -14.49 -10.73 -9.65
N MET A 100 -14.61 -9.51 -10.20
CA MET A 100 -15.88 -8.95 -10.65
C MET A 100 -16.29 -9.49 -12.04
N PHE A 101 -15.36 -9.56 -12.98
CA PHE A 101 -15.68 -9.84 -14.40
C PHE A 101 -15.39 -11.27 -14.84
N ASN A 102 -14.57 -12.02 -14.11
CA ASN A 102 -14.11 -13.34 -14.56
C ASN A 102 -14.29 -14.40 -13.47
N THR A 103 -15.44 -15.05 -13.48
CA THR A 103 -15.79 -16.15 -12.55
C THR A 103 -15.10 -17.49 -12.85
N SER A 104 -14.36 -17.60 -13.95
CA SER A 104 -13.66 -18.84 -14.31
C SER A 104 -12.41 -19.13 -13.47
N ILE A 105 -11.90 -18.11 -12.77
CA ILE A 105 -10.73 -18.24 -11.91
C ILE A 105 -11.19 -18.67 -10.52
N GLN A 106 -10.51 -19.62 -9.89
CA GLN A 106 -10.89 -20.00 -8.53
C GLN A 106 -10.58 -18.86 -7.53
N SER A 107 -11.47 -18.64 -6.57
CA SER A 107 -11.29 -17.61 -5.53
C SER A 107 -9.99 -17.81 -4.73
N SER A 108 -9.57 -19.07 -4.54
CA SER A 108 -8.30 -19.45 -3.93
C SER A 108 -7.08 -18.88 -4.66
N VAL A 109 -7.11 -18.86 -6.00
CA VAL A 109 -6.03 -18.33 -6.84
C VAL A 109 -5.98 -16.81 -6.72
N LEU A 110 -7.14 -16.13 -6.74
CA LEU A 110 -7.20 -14.68 -6.56
C LEU A 110 -6.69 -14.24 -5.17
N LYS A 111 -7.04 -14.99 -4.11
CA LYS A 111 -6.51 -14.78 -2.76
C LYS A 111 -4.99 -14.95 -2.71
N PHE A 112 -4.47 -16.01 -3.35
CA PHE A 112 -3.03 -16.24 -3.42
C PHE A 112 -2.30 -15.11 -4.13
N ILE A 113 -2.79 -14.67 -5.30
CA ILE A 113 -2.22 -13.54 -6.05
C ILE A 113 -2.25 -12.26 -5.21
N THR A 114 -3.39 -11.95 -4.59
CA THR A 114 -3.55 -10.78 -3.71
C THR A 114 -2.52 -10.81 -2.59
N GLY A 115 -2.42 -11.93 -1.86
CA GLY A 115 -1.45 -12.09 -0.78
C GLY A 115 0.01 -11.99 -1.25
N ALA A 116 0.33 -12.50 -2.43
CA ALA A 116 1.67 -12.39 -3.02
C ALA A 116 2.03 -10.93 -3.34
N ILE A 117 1.10 -10.17 -3.93
CA ILE A 117 1.27 -8.75 -4.25
C ILE A 117 1.45 -7.94 -2.97
N GLU A 118 0.62 -8.18 -1.94
CA GLU A 118 0.70 -7.51 -0.64
C GLU A 118 2.01 -7.83 0.07
N THR A 119 2.45 -9.09 0.07
CA THR A 119 3.72 -9.49 0.68
C THR A 119 4.89 -8.80 -0.02
N ALA A 120 4.87 -8.73 -1.36
CA ALA A 120 5.92 -8.05 -2.13
C ALA A 120 5.94 -6.54 -1.83
N LEU A 121 4.77 -5.89 -1.77
CA LEU A 121 4.64 -4.48 -1.41
C LEU A 121 5.12 -4.22 0.03
N GLY A 122 4.72 -5.07 0.99
CA GLY A 122 5.15 -5.01 2.38
C GLY A 122 6.66 -5.18 2.52
N GLY A 123 7.25 -6.13 1.79
CA GLY A 123 8.69 -6.32 1.70
C GLY A 123 9.41 -5.10 1.11
N TYR A 124 8.89 -4.55 0.01
CA TYR A 124 9.42 -3.33 -0.61
C TYR A 124 9.42 -2.15 0.36
N LEU A 125 8.30 -1.92 1.05
CA LEU A 125 8.17 -0.85 2.05
C LEU A 125 9.05 -1.11 3.28
N GLY A 126 9.20 -2.38 3.70
CA GLY A 126 10.05 -2.77 4.81
C GLY A 126 11.54 -2.54 4.54
N VAL A 127 12.04 -2.97 3.37
CA VAL A 127 13.44 -2.74 2.96
C VAL A 127 13.74 -1.25 2.81
N ASN A 128 12.78 -0.49 2.28
CA ASN A 128 12.95 0.94 2.09
C ASN A 128 12.48 1.77 3.29
N ARG A 129 12.16 1.14 4.44
CA ARG A 129 11.60 1.83 5.60
C ARG A 129 12.53 2.94 6.07
N ASP A 130 13.82 2.68 6.24
CA ASP A 130 14.74 3.69 6.79
C ASP A 130 15.00 4.85 5.80
N THR A 131 14.82 4.59 4.50
CA THR A 131 14.94 5.60 3.44
C THR A 131 13.67 6.43 3.30
N LEU A 132 12.50 5.79 3.52
CA LEU A 132 11.17 6.39 3.38
C LEU A 132 10.65 6.98 4.70
N PHE A 133 11.10 6.49 5.84
CA PHE A 133 10.72 6.86 7.20
C PHE A 133 11.96 6.85 8.10
N PRO A 134 12.92 7.77 7.87
CA PRO A 134 14.13 7.82 8.69
C PRO A 134 13.79 8.06 10.17
N ASP A 135 14.27 7.17 11.05
CA ASP A 135 14.18 7.33 12.49
C ASP A 135 15.12 8.48 12.92
N ASN A 136 14.58 9.48 13.63
CA ASN A 136 15.34 10.66 14.08
C ASN A 136 16.37 10.37 15.20
N THR A 137 16.48 9.12 15.64
CA THR A 137 17.38 8.70 16.74
C THR A 137 18.85 8.55 16.33
N LYS A 138 19.20 8.60 15.05
CA LYS A 138 20.61 8.54 14.58
C LYS A 138 21.28 9.91 14.39
N ALA A 139 20.60 10.99 14.80
CA ALA A 139 21.10 12.37 14.66
C ALA A 139 21.63 12.97 15.98
N SER A 140 21.93 12.15 17.00
CA SER A 140 22.62 12.57 18.23
C SER A 140 24.10 12.19 18.21
#